data_AF-A0A6J8ETR9-F1
#
_entry.id   AF-A0A6J8ETR9-F1
#
_cell.length_a   1.000
_cell.length_b   1.000
_cell.length_c   1.000
_cell.angle_alpha   90.00
_cell.angle_beta   90.00
_cell.angle_gamma   90.00
#
_symmetry.space_group_name_H-M   'P 1'
#
loop_
_entity.id
_entity.type
_entity.pdbx_description
1 polymer ?
#
loop_
_entity_poly.entity_id
_entity_poly.type
_entity_poly.pdbx_seq_one_letter_code
_entity_poly.pdbx_strand_id
1 'polypeptide(L)'
;MAKRIRLSSVSTDSWETDWSKCCLCQEDTVETLKLTADGYKMLATNIPKFHEMNSLPIPLDVRRFNNGSGIESTLTTNEAKCHPTCRIKFNNTKLKRAEQRYESTKSIKKAPPSSLRKAMTMKLNDRLKSCAETLQDKQLLAKLSIGDVIAQDLKYHPACLVGLYNKERAVKKKTEQTQIDTNAEKEAGDVALAELVNYVFETQRNSDGANAFRLADLSNMYEKKSSAIK
;
A
#
# COMPACT_ATOMS: atom_id res chain seq x y z
N MET A 1 13.44 5.09 50.75
CA MET A 1 14.67 5.31 49.96
C MET A 1 14.36 5.03 48.49
N ALA A 2 14.32 6.08 47.66
CA ALA A 2 13.94 5.98 46.25
C ALA A 2 15.09 5.37 45.43
N LYS A 3 14.87 4.20 44.82
CA LYS A 3 15.78 3.61 43.84
C LYS A 3 15.65 4.37 42.52
N ARG A 4 16.63 5.22 42.22
CA ARG A 4 16.80 5.83 40.90
C ARG A 4 17.10 4.72 39.90
N ILE A 5 16.16 4.45 38.99
CA ILE A 5 16.40 3.63 37.81
C ILE A 5 17.25 4.46 36.85
N ARG A 6 18.49 4.04 36.62
CA ARG A 6 19.30 4.53 35.49
C ARG A 6 18.58 4.10 34.22
N LEU A 7 18.03 5.06 33.46
CA LEU A 7 17.74 4.86 32.05
C LEU A 7 19.08 4.60 31.36
N SER A 8 19.34 3.33 31.04
CA SER A 8 20.34 2.96 30.05
C SER A 8 19.98 3.67 28.75
N SER A 9 20.94 4.41 28.23
CA SER A 9 20.89 5.07 26.92
C SER A 9 20.31 4.12 25.89
N VAL A 10 19.11 4.44 25.40
CA VAL A 10 18.55 3.82 24.21
C VAL A 10 19.58 3.97 23.10
N SER A 11 20.14 2.85 22.68
CA SER A 11 20.89 2.75 21.44
C SER A 11 20.00 3.32 20.34
N THR A 12 20.38 4.47 19.80
CA THR A 12 19.83 4.95 18.55
C THR A 12 20.23 3.92 17.51
N ASP A 13 19.32 3.03 17.14
CA ASP A 13 19.47 2.20 15.95
C ASP A 13 19.66 3.14 14.76
N SER A 14 20.93 3.42 14.47
CA SER A 14 21.39 4.04 13.26
C SER A 14 21.07 3.06 12.16
N TRP A 15 19.93 3.22 11.50
CA TRP A 15 19.72 2.59 10.20
C TRP A 15 20.71 3.21 9.22
N GLU A 16 21.94 2.70 9.23
CA GLU A 16 22.95 3.03 8.24
C GLU A 16 22.36 2.73 6.86
N THR A 17 22.38 3.74 6.00
CA THR A 17 21.82 3.61 4.65
C THR A 17 22.81 2.82 3.82
N ASP A 18 22.35 1.70 3.26
CA ASP A 18 23.14 0.95 2.30
C ASP A 18 23.09 1.66 0.95
N TRP A 19 24.18 2.35 0.62
CA TRP A 19 24.36 3.10 -0.62
C TRP A 19 24.67 2.22 -1.83
N SER A 20 24.94 0.91 -1.61
CA SER A 20 25.05 -0.05 -2.71
C SER A 20 23.68 -0.40 -3.31
N LYS A 21 22.61 -0.23 -2.52
CA LYS A 21 21.21 -0.45 -2.90
C LYS A 21 20.53 0.83 -3.38
N CYS A 22 19.27 0.69 -3.80
CA CYS A 22 18.43 1.85 -4.09
C CYS A 22 18.30 2.73 -2.84
N CYS A 23 18.76 3.98 -2.90
CA CYS A 23 18.71 4.90 -1.77
C CYS A 23 17.28 5.21 -1.31
N LEU A 24 16.27 5.11 -2.20
CA LEU A 24 14.87 5.45 -1.90
C LEU A 24 14.07 4.31 -1.24
N CYS A 25 14.26 3.06 -1.68
CA CYS A 25 13.49 1.91 -1.17
C CYS A 25 14.32 0.89 -0.41
N GLN A 26 15.65 0.92 -0.49
CA GLN A 26 16.58 -0.02 0.17
C GLN A 26 16.36 -1.50 -0.19
N GLU A 27 15.70 -1.75 -1.32
CA GLU A 27 15.46 -3.08 -1.87
C GLU A 27 16.32 -3.32 -3.10
N ASP A 28 16.66 -4.59 -3.34
CA ASP A 28 17.25 -5.07 -4.58
C ASP A 28 16.12 -5.50 -5.51
N THR A 29 16.01 -4.85 -6.66
CA THR A 29 15.01 -5.22 -7.68
C THR A 29 15.70 -5.63 -8.97
N VAL A 30 14.93 -6.17 -9.91
CA VAL A 30 15.41 -6.48 -11.26
C VAL A 30 15.84 -5.24 -12.05
N GLU A 31 15.43 -4.04 -11.62
CA GLU A 31 15.80 -2.81 -12.29
C GLU A 31 17.27 -2.44 -12.03
N THR A 32 18.00 -2.10 -13.09
CA THR A 32 19.36 -1.59 -12.95
C THR A 32 19.38 -0.25 -12.23
N LEU A 33 20.12 -0.19 -11.13
CA LEU A 33 20.37 1.03 -10.36
C LEU A 33 21.14 2.05 -11.20
N LYS A 34 20.64 3.30 -11.26
CA LYS A 34 21.29 4.38 -12.01
C LYS A 34 21.86 5.45 -11.08
N LEU A 35 23.06 5.95 -11.43
CA LEU A 35 23.63 7.15 -10.82
C LEU A 35 22.75 8.35 -11.19
N THR A 36 22.48 9.22 -10.21
CA THR A 36 21.41 10.21 -10.34
C THR A 36 21.91 11.65 -10.19
N ALA A 37 23.05 11.99 -10.81
CA ALA A 37 23.65 13.33 -10.70
C ALA A 37 22.63 14.47 -10.93
N ASP A 38 21.88 14.44 -12.04
CA ASP A 38 20.84 15.45 -12.32
C ASP A 38 19.57 15.29 -11.48
N GLY A 39 19.38 14.14 -10.83
CA GLY A 39 18.19 13.87 -10.02
C GLY A 39 18.35 14.17 -8.55
N TYR A 40 19.56 14.36 -8.02
CA TYR A 40 19.76 14.67 -6.61
C TYR A 40 19.14 16.01 -6.24
N LYS A 41 19.27 17.05 -7.07
CA LYS A 41 18.60 18.34 -6.86
C LYS A 41 17.08 18.22 -6.76
N MET A 42 16.49 17.40 -7.63
CA MET A 42 15.05 17.14 -7.63
C MET A 42 14.63 16.40 -6.36
N LEU A 43 15.36 15.35 -5.97
CA LEU A 43 15.08 14.58 -4.75
C LEU A 43 15.25 15.45 -3.49
N ALA A 44 16.33 16.23 -3.42
CA ALA A 44 16.60 17.15 -2.32
C ALA A 44 15.50 18.20 -2.17
N THR A 45 14.91 18.65 -3.28
CA THR A 45 13.79 19.61 -3.26
C THR A 45 12.47 18.93 -2.89
N ASN A 46 12.20 17.75 -3.45
CA ASN A 46 10.85 17.18 -3.42
C ASN A 46 10.61 16.29 -2.19
N ILE A 47 11.61 15.52 -1.73
CA ILE A 47 11.47 14.63 -0.57
C ILE A 47 11.01 15.39 0.68
N PRO A 48 11.63 16.52 1.08
CA PRO A 48 11.19 17.28 2.25
C PRO A 48 9.75 17.77 2.12
N LYS A 49 9.34 18.24 0.93
CA LYS A 49 7.97 18.71 0.68
C LYS A 49 6.95 17.58 0.78
N PHE A 50 7.24 16.42 0.20
CA PHE A 50 6.36 15.25 0.34
C PHE A 50 6.21 14.82 1.80
N HIS A 51 7.29 14.87 2.57
CA HIS A 51 7.30 14.56 4.00
C HIS A 51 6.50 15.57 4.82
N GLU A 52 6.66 16.87 4.59
CA GLU A 52 5.88 17.92 5.25
C GLU A 52 4.37 17.74 5.02
N MET A 53 3.98 17.31 3.81
CA MET A 53 2.59 17.01 3.46
C MET A 53 2.11 15.63 3.92
N ASN A 54 2.93 14.84 4.63
CA ASN A 54 2.66 13.44 5.00
C ASN A 54 2.20 12.59 3.81
N SER A 55 2.82 12.78 2.64
CA SER A 55 2.40 12.22 1.35
C SER A 55 3.54 11.51 0.61
N LEU A 56 4.50 10.94 1.35
CA LEU A 56 5.64 10.23 0.79
C LEU A 56 5.18 9.05 -0.10
N PRO A 57 5.60 8.99 -1.37
CA PRO A 57 5.26 7.89 -2.28
C PRO A 57 5.87 6.54 -1.91
N ILE A 58 6.97 6.56 -1.17
CA ILE A 58 7.67 5.38 -0.63
C ILE A 58 7.90 5.67 0.86
N PRO A 59 7.56 4.74 1.77
CA PRO A 59 7.90 4.88 3.18
C PRO A 59 9.42 4.95 3.34
N LEU A 60 9.95 6.11 3.72
CA LEU A 60 11.37 6.30 3.97
C LEU A 60 11.57 7.29 5.12
N ASP A 61 12.67 7.13 5.85
CA ASP A 61 13.09 8.11 6.84
C ASP A 61 13.91 9.21 6.13
N VAL A 62 13.43 10.45 6.17
CA VAL A 62 14.09 11.60 5.53
C VAL A 62 15.40 11.96 6.23
N ARG A 63 15.57 11.63 7.51
CA ARG A 63 16.77 11.98 8.28
C ARG A 63 18.04 11.34 7.72
N ARG A 64 17.93 10.13 7.17
CA ARG A 64 19.04 9.40 6.56
C ARG A 64 19.71 10.15 5.41
N PHE A 65 18.97 11.04 4.76
CA PHE A 65 19.42 11.76 3.58
C PHE A 65 20.14 13.06 3.92
N ASN A 66 20.21 13.48 5.18
CA ASN A 66 20.84 14.76 5.53
C ASN A 66 21.82 14.58 6.69
N ASN A 67 23.11 14.48 6.36
CA ASN A 67 24.21 14.42 7.33
C ASN A 67 24.62 15.81 7.88
N GLY A 68 23.81 16.85 7.66
CA GLY A 68 24.08 18.24 8.06
C GLY A 68 24.58 19.12 6.91
N SER A 69 25.03 18.54 5.80
CA SER A 69 25.48 19.27 4.60
C SER A 69 24.38 19.51 3.56
N GLY A 70 23.17 19.01 3.80
CA GLY A 70 22.05 19.02 2.87
C GLY A 70 21.87 17.71 2.11
N ILE A 71 20.66 17.49 1.60
CA ILE A 71 20.27 16.23 0.95
C ILE A 71 21.03 15.99 -0.36
N GLU A 72 21.15 17.02 -1.18
CA GLU A 72 21.86 16.92 -2.47
C GLU A 72 23.34 16.57 -2.27
N SER A 73 24.00 17.27 -1.34
CA SER A 73 25.39 17.02 -0.96
C SER A 73 25.58 15.60 -0.45
N THR A 74 24.70 15.15 0.46
CA THR A 74 24.76 13.79 1.03
C THR A 74 24.60 12.72 -0.05
N LEU A 75 23.65 12.90 -0.98
CA LEU A 75 23.43 11.96 -2.09
C LEU A 75 24.61 11.92 -3.07
N THR A 76 25.24 13.07 -3.30
CA THR A 76 26.39 13.21 -4.19
C THR A 76 27.63 12.55 -3.59
N THR A 77 27.94 12.84 -2.33
CA THR A 77 29.10 12.27 -1.62
C THR A 77 29.04 10.75 -1.53
N ASN A 78 27.85 10.18 -1.41
CA ASN A 78 27.66 8.73 -1.32
C ASN A 78 27.38 8.06 -2.68
N GLU A 79 27.52 8.78 -3.80
CA GLU A 79 27.25 8.29 -5.16
C GLU A 79 25.91 7.52 -5.27
N ALA A 80 24.88 8.05 -4.61
CA ALA A 80 23.67 7.31 -4.31
C ALA A 80 22.96 6.84 -5.58
N LYS A 81 22.63 5.55 -5.64
CA LYS A 81 21.95 4.96 -6.81
C LYS A 81 20.47 4.77 -6.51
N CYS A 82 19.63 4.86 -7.55
CA CYS A 82 18.20 4.61 -7.38
C CYS A 82 17.59 3.91 -8.60
N HIS A 83 16.51 3.17 -8.36
CA HIS A 83 15.69 2.62 -9.44
C HIS A 83 15.03 3.78 -10.22
N PRO A 84 15.03 3.73 -11.57
CA PRO A 84 14.29 4.70 -12.39
C PRO A 84 12.82 4.83 -11.95
N THR A 85 12.15 3.72 -11.62
CA THR A 85 10.75 3.73 -11.17
C THR A 85 10.57 4.37 -9.79
N CYS A 86 11.56 4.24 -8.90
CA CYS A 86 11.53 4.93 -7.61
C CYS A 86 11.71 6.44 -7.80
N ARG A 87 12.67 6.87 -8.64
CA ARG A 87 12.92 8.30 -8.92
C ARG A 87 11.68 9.01 -9.46
N ILE A 88 10.99 8.42 -10.44
CA ILE A 88 9.82 9.06 -11.07
C ILE A 88 8.66 9.26 -10.09
N LYS A 89 8.58 8.50 -8.98
CA LYS A 89 7.56 8.72 -7.94
C LYS A 89 7.73 10.08 -7.25
N PHE A 90 8.94 10.61 -7.21
CA PHE A 90 9.27 11.90 -6.59
C PHE A 90 9.38 13.06 -7.59
N ASN A 91 8.91 12.90 -8.83
CA ASN A 91 9.04 13.96 -9.85
C ASN A 91 8.16 15.20 -9.56
N ASN A 92 8.44 16.30 -10.27
CA ASN A 92 7.74 17.57 -10.08
C ASN A 92 6.24 17.49 -10.38
N THR A 93 5.83 16.68 -11.37
CA THR A 93 4.41 16.49 -11.69
C THR A 93 3.66 15.79 -10.55
N LYS A 94 4.30 14.80 -9.89
CA LYS A 94 3.76 14.11 -8.72
C LYS A 94 3.71 15.06 -7.52
N LEU A 95 4.74 15.88 -7.33
CA LEU A 95 4.78 16.88 -6.28
C LEU A 95 3.65 17.90 -6.42
N LYS A 96 3.49 18.52 -7.59
CA LYS A 96 2.41 19.48 -7.86
C LYS A 96 1.02 18.89 -7.60
N ARG A 97 0.82 17.62 -7.97
CA ARG A 97 -0.44 16.91 -7.69
C ARG A 97 -0.63 16.65 -6.20
N ALA A 98 0.43 16.38 -5.44
CA ALA A 98 0.36 16.23 -3.99
C ALA A 98 0.06 17.57 -3.30
N GLU A 99 0.73 18.65 -3.71
CA GLU A 99 0.50 20.02 -3.22
C GLU A 99 -0.96 20.46 -3.43
N GLN A 100 -1.51 20.25 -4.64
CA GLN A 100 -2.93 20.55 -4.92
C GLN A 100 -3.89 19.81 -3.99
N ARG A 101 -3.62 18.53 -3.70
CA ARG A 101 -4.42 17.75 -2.75
C ARG A 101 -4.26 18.27 -1.33
N TYR A 102 -3.03 18.56 -0.92
CA TYR A 102 -2.73 19.09 0.41
C TYR A 102 -3.46 20.41 0.64
N GLU A 103 -3.35 21.39 -0.26
CA GLU A 103 -4.03 22.68 -0.14
C GLU A 103 -5.55 22.55 -0.19
N SER A 104 -6.09 21.66 -1.03
CA SER A 104 -7.53 21.36 -1.02
C SER A 104 -7.99 20.80 0.33
N THR A 105 -7.25 19.84 0.90
CA THR A 105 -7.60 19.25 2.20
C THR A 105 -7.41 20.22 3.37
N LYS A 106 -6.38 21.06 3.32
CA LYS A 106 -6.09 22.11 4.29
C LYS A 106 -7.18 23.17 4.30
N SER A 107 -7.67 23.55 3.12
CA SER A 107 -8.82 24.47 2.98
C SER A 107 -10.10 23.88 3.56
N ILE A 108 -10.37 22.60 3.33
CA ILE A 108 -11.53 21.90 3.94
C ILE A 108 -11.42 21.85 5.46
N LYS A 109 -10.24 21.56 6.02
CA LYS A 109 -10.02 21.54 7.48
C LYS A 109 -10.14 22.91 8.14
N LYS A 110 -9.89 24.00 7.39
CA LYS A 110 -10.01 25.38 7.86
C LYS A 110 -11.37 26.01 7.57
N ALA A 111 -12.30 25.27 6.96
CA ALA A 111 -13.62 25.80 6.65
C ALA A 111 -14.34 26.26 7.93
N PRO A 112 -15.04 27.40 7.90
CA PRO A 112 -15.75 27.89 9.07
C PRO A 112 -16.82 26.88 9.51
N PRO A 113 -17.20 26.87 10.80
CA PRO A 113 -18.23 25.97 11.30
C PRO A 113 -19.59 26.10 10.60
N SER A 114 -19.85 27.24 9.95
CA SER A 114 -21.04 27.50 9.14
C SER A 114 -21.09 26.67 7.84
N SER A 115 -19.96 26.11 7.39
CA SER A 115 -19.88 25.23 6.21
C SER A 115 -20.10 23.75 6.53
N LEU A 116 -20.34 23.41 7.81
CA LEU A 116 -20.65 22.06 8.27
C LEU A 116 -22.16 21.80 8.20
N ARG A 117 -22.54 20.60 7.77
CA ARG A 117 -23.91 20.11 7.86
C ARG A 117 -24.08 19.23 9.09
N LYS A 118 -25.23 19.31 9.75
CA LYS A 118 -25.61 18.41 10.83
C LYS A 118 -26.10 17.07 10.27
N ALA A 119 -25.75 15.99 10.94
CA ALA A 119 -26.30 14.67 10.66
C ALA A 119 -27.71 14.58 11.26
N MET A 120 -28.73 14.47 10.41
CA MET A 120 -30.13 14.54 10.83
C MET A 120 -30.93 13.26 10.57
N THR A 121 -30.30 12.19 10.05
CA THR A 121 -31.03 10.97 9.66
C THR A 121 -30.30 9.69 10.04
N MET A 122 -31.07 8.67 10.43
CA MET A 122 -30.54 7.33 10.71
C MET A 122 -30.00 6.67 9.43
N LYS A 123 -30.56 6.99 8.27
CA LYS A 123 -30.01 6.55 6.97
C LYS A 123 -28.55 7.00 6.79
N LEU A 124 -28.20 8.21 7.23
CA LEU A 124 -26.81 8.68 7.19
C LEU A 124 -25.95 7.94 8.23
N ASN A 125 -26.47 7.71 9.45
CA ASN A 125 -25.81 6.92 10.48
C ASN A 125 -25.37 5.54 9.96
N ASP A 126 -26.32 4.81 9.39
CA ASP A 126 -26.11 3.43 8.94
C ASP A 126 -25.12 3.40 7.76
N ARG A 127 -25.20 4.40 6.88
CA ARG A 127 -24.24 4.52 5.78
C ARG A 127 -22.83 4.83 6.27
N LEU A 128 -22.68 5.68 7.28
CA LEU A 128 -21.39 5.97 7.89
C LEU A 128 -20.80 4.74 8.58
N LYS A 129 -21.60 3.96 9.30
CA LYS A 129 -21.17 2.68 9.91
C LYS A 129 -20.70 1.69 8.85
N SER A 130 -21.52 1.45 7.82
CA SER A 130 -21.16 0.56 6.71
C SER A 130 -19.87 0.98 6.00
N CYS A 131 -19.66 2.29 5.78
CA CYS A 131 -18.42 2.80 5.22
C CYS A 131 -17.23 2.57 6.16
N ALA A 132 -17.41 2.84 7.45
CA ALA A 132 -16.36 2.69 8.46
C ALA A 132 -15.90 1.23 8.60
N GLU A 133 -16.84 0.29 8.54
CA GLU A 133 -16.59 -1.16 8.53
C GLU A 133 -15.84 -1.59 7.26
N THR A 134 -16.36 -1.20 6.09
CA THR A 134 -15.73 -1.53 4.79
C THR A 134 -14.31 -1.00 4.68
N LEU A 135 -14.06 0.20 5.22
CA LEU A 135 -12.74 0.84 5.21
C LEU A 135 -11.86 0.44 6.40
N GLN A 136 -12.39 -0.31 7.36
CA GLN A 136 -11.77 -0.59 8.66
C GLN A 136 -11.23 0.69 9.34
N ASP A 137 -11.97 1.80 9.23
CA ASP A 137 -11.58 3.09 9.81
C ASP A 137 -11.85 3.08 11.33
N LYS A 138 -10.84 2.66 12.09
CA LYS A 138 -10.91 2.51 13.55
C LYS A 138 -11.32 3.80 14.26
N GLN A 139 -10.90 4.97 13.77
CA GLN A 139 -11.24 6.24 14.41
C GLN A 139 -12.70 6.61 14.18
N LEU A 140 -13.20 6.40 12.97
CA LEU A 140 -14.60 6.65 12.67
C LEU A 140 -15.50 5.64 13.41
N LEU A 141 -15.13 4.37 13.44
CA LEU A 141 -15.85 3.34 14.21
C LEU A 141 -15.95 3.70 15.69
N ALA A 142 -14.84 4.08 16.33
CA ALA A 142 -14.83 4.46 17.74
C ALA A 142 -15.78 5.63 18.04
N LYS A 143 -15.85 6.63 17.14
CA LYS A 143 -16.79 7.75 17.29
C LYS A 143 -18.26 7.32 17.12
N LEU A 144 -18.53 6.41 16.19
CA LEU A 144 -19.89 5.89 15.95
C LEU A 144 -20.36 4.90 17.03
N SER A 145 -19.44 4.32 17.80
CA SER A 145 -19.78 3.44 18.93
C SER A 145 -20.32 4.20 20.15
N ILE A 146 -20.00 5.49 20.30
CA ILE A 146 -20.42 6.31 21.45
C ILE A 146 -21.94 6.54 21.46
N GLY A 147 -22.57 6.58 20.29
CA GLY A 147 -24.00 6.81 20.10
C GLY A 147 -24.31 7.03 18.62
N ASP A 148 -25.57 7.13 18.23
CA ASP A 148 -25.88 7.49 16.85
C ASP A 148 -25.50 8.94 16.52
N VAL A 149 -25.29 9.22 15.23
CA VAL A 149 -24.83 10.54 14.76
C VAL A 149 -25.82 11.68 15.04
N ILE A 150 -27.09 11.38 15.29
CA ILE A 150 -28.12 12.38 15.60
C ILE A 150 -28.01 12.75 17.08
N ALA A 151 -27.96 11.76 17.96
CA ALA A 151 -27.78 11.93 19.41
C ALA A 151 -26.48 12.68 19.74
N GLN A 152 -25.43 12.47 18.94
CA GLN A 152 -24.16 13.19 19.08
C GLN A 152 -24.14 14.60 18.46
N ASP A 153 -25.24 15.06 17.85
CA ASP A 153 -25.33 16.29 17.02
C ASP A 153 -24.14 16.42 16.05
N LEU A 154 -23.77 15.30 15.42
CA LEU A 154 -22.55 15.19 14.64
C LEU A 154 -22.61 16.11 13.43
N LYS A 155 -21.50 16.81 13.17
CA LYS A 155 -21.34 17.71 12.04
C LYS A 155 -20.30 17.19 11.06
N TYR A 156 -20.53 17.41 9.77
CA TYR A 156 -19.64 16.95 8.72
C TYR A 156 -19.50 17.96 7.58
N HIS A 157 -18.34 17.94 6.90
CA HIS A 157 -18.19 18.64 5.63
C HIS A 157 -18.81 17.80 4.50
N PRO A 158 -19.63 18.39 3.61
CA PRO A 158 -20.18 17.66 2.46
C PRO A 158 -19.09 17.00 1.61
N ALA A 159 -17.96 17.68 1.40
CA ALA A 159 -16.82 17.14 0.66
C ALA A 159 -16.17 15.93 1.36
N CYS A 160 -16.09 15.92 2.70
CA CYS A 160 -15.56 14.78 3.45
C CYS A 160 -16.48 13.55 3.33
N LEU A 161 -17.79 13.75 3.34
CA LEU A 161 -18.75 12.65 3.15
C LEU A 161 -18.63 12.04 1.75
N VAL A 162 -18.57 12.88 0.71
CA VAL A 162 -18.32 12.41 -0.67
C VAL A 162 -16.98 11.69 -0.77
N GLY A 163 -15.94 12.21 -0.12
CA GLY A 163 -14.62 11.58 -0.05
C GLY A 163 -14.66 10.19 0.61
N LEU A 164 -15.44 10.04 1.69
CA LEU A 164 -15.64 8.75 2.36
C LEU A 164 -16.31 7.73 1.42
N TYR A 165 -17.38 8.13 0.74
CA TYR A 165 -18.07 7.27 -0.23
C TYR A 165 -17.19 6.90 -1.43
N ASN A 166 -16.34 7.82 -1.90
CA ASN A 166 -15.37 7.52 -2.95
C ASN A 166 -14.34 6.49 -2.52
N LYS A 167 -13.83 6.59 -1.28
CA LYS A 167 -12.91 5.59 -0.72
C LYS A 167 -13.55 4.22 -0.64
N GLU A 168 -14.77 4.14 -0.12
CA GLU A 168 -15.52 2.88 0.00
C GLU A 168 -15.72 2.23 -1.38
N ARG A 169 -16.14 3.01 -2.39
CA ARG A 169 -16.26 2.53 -3.79
C ARG A 169 -14.95 1.99 -4.34
N ALA A 170 -13.84 2.68 -4.08
CA ALA A 170 -12.53 2.24 -4.54
C ALA A 170 -12.09 0.91 -3.89
N VAL A 171 -12.42 0.68 -2.61
CA VAL A 171 -12.14 -0.58 -1.92
C VAL A 171 -13.02 -1.70 -2.47
N LYS A 172 -14.33 -1.48 -2.59
CA LYS A 172 -15.25 -2.49 -3.15
C LYS A 172 -14.82 -2.97 -4.52
N LYS A 173 -14.47 -2.04 -5.42
CA LYS A 173 -13.94 -2.39 -6.75
C LYS A 173 -12.68 -3.26 -6.68
N LYS A 174 -11.77 -2.97 -5.74
CA LYS A 174 -10.56 -3.78 -5.56
C LYS A 174 -10.91 -5.18 -5.04
N THR A 175 -11.80 -5.27 -4.06
CA THR A 175 -12.25 -6.54 -3.48
C THR A 175 -12.93 -7.42 -4.53
N GLU A 176 -13.80 -6.83 -5.35
CA GLU A 176 -14.46 -7.52 -6.47
C GLU A 176 -13.43 -8.07 -7.46
N GLN A 177 -12.45 -7.26 -7.86
CA GLN A 177 -11.38 -7.71 -8.75
C GLN A 177 -10.57 -8.86 -8.14
N THR A 178 -10.15 -8.74 -6.87
CA THR A 178 -9.40 -9.80 -6.19
C THR A 178 -10.23 -11.09 -6.05
N GLN A 179 -11.54 -10.98 -5.82
CA GLN A 179 -12.43 -12.15 -5.79
C GLN A 179 -12.55 -12.84 -7.15
N ILE A 180 -12.63 -12.06 -8.24
CA ILE A 180 -12.63 -12.61 -9.60
C ILE A 180 -11.32 -13.33 -9.89
N ASP A 181 -10.18 -12.69 -9.61
CA ASP A 181 -8.86 -13.27 -9.85
C ASP A 181 -8.66 -14.57 -9.05
N THR A 182 -9.06 -14.59 -7.76
CA THR A 182 -8.95 -15.78 -6.91
C THR A 182 -9.91 -16.90 -7.30
N ASN A 183 -11.11 -16.59 -7.81
CA ASN A 183 -12.03 -17.60 -8.32
C ASN A 183 -11.52 -18.19 -9.64
N ALA A 184 -11.00 -17.36 -10.54
CA ALA A 184 -10.40 -17.82 -11.80
C ALA A 184 -9.20 -18.75 -11.54
N GLU A 185 -8.36 -18.45 -10.54
CA GLU A 185 -7.27 -19.34 -10.15
C GLU A 185 -7.75 -20.69 -9.60
N LYS A 186 -8.83 -20.70 -8.82
CA LYS A 186 -9.44 -21.96 -8.33
C LYS A 186 -10.03 -22.77 -9.48
N GLU A 187 -10.76 -22.14 -10.38
CA GLU A 187 -11.36 -22.79 -11.54
C GLU A 187 -10.28 -23.41 -12.46
N ALA A 188 -9.20 -22.66 -12.73
CA ALA A 188 -8.06 -23.20 -13.48
C ALA A 188 -7.39 -24.39 -12.77
N GLY A 189 -7.32 -24.34 -11.43
CA GLY A 189 -6.84 -25.45 -10.61
C GLY A 189 -7.73 -26.69 -10.68
N ASP A 190 -9.04 -26.52 -10.62
CA ASP A 190 -10.02 -27.61 -10.69
C ASP A 190 -10.01 -28.29 -12.07
N VAL A 191 -9.93 -27.49 -13.15
CA VAL A 191 -9.82 -28.01 -14.52
C VAL A 191 -8.50 -28.76 -14.73
N ALA A 192 -7.37 -28.20 -14.28
CA ALA A 192 -6.07 -28.87 -14.36
C ALA A 192 -6.05 -30.21 -13.59
N LEU A 193 -6.71 -30.27 -12.43
CA LEU A 193 -6.86 -31.50 -11.65
C LEU A 193 -7.71 -32.53 -12.40
N ALA A 194 -8.86 -32.13 -12.95
CA ALA A 194 -9.73 -33.03 -13.70
C ALA A 194 -9.00 -33.67 -14.90
N GLU A 195 -8.24 -32.87 -15.65
CA GLU A 195 -7.43 -33.39 -16.76
C GLU A 195 -6.31 -34.33 -16.30
N LEU A 196 -5.66 -34.04 -15.18
CA LEU A 196 -4.60 -34.90 -14.63
C LEU A 196 -5.18 -36.24 -14.16
N VAL A 197 -6.34 -36.20 -13.51
CA VAL A 197 -7.08 -37.40 -13.10
C VAL A 197 -7.47 -38.22 -14.32
N ASN A 198 -7.99 -37.59 -15.38
CA ASN A 198 -8.32 -38.29 -16.62
C ASN A 198 -7.08 -38.93 -17.26
N TYR A 199 -5.94 -38.23 -17.30
CA TYR A 199 -4.68 -38.80 -17.78
C TYR A 199 -4.25 -40.04 -16.99
N VAL A 200 -4.35 -40.02 -15.66
CA VAL A 200 -4.03 -41.18 -14.81
C VAL A 200 -5.00 -42.34 -15.09
N PHE A 201 -6.29 -42.06 -15.24
CA PHE A 201 -7.28 -43.09 -15.58
C PHE A 201 -7.02 -43.72 -16.96
N GLU A 202 -6.79 -42.90 -17.99
CA GLU A 202 -6.53 -43.39 -19.36
C GLU A 202 -5.26 -44.23 -19.44
N THR A 203 -4.20 -43.83 -18.73
CA THR A 203 -2.94 -44.57 -18.69
C THR A 203 -3.09 -45.90 -17.96
N GLN A 204 -3.85 -45.96 -16.86
CA GLN A 204 -4.14 -47.22 -16.16
C GLN A 204 -5.02 -48.17 -16.97
N ARG A 205 -5.94 -47.65 -17.78
CA ARG A 205 -6.86 -48.45 -18.60
C ARG A 205 -6.19 -49.10 -19.81
N ASN A 206 -5.09 -48.51 -20.28
CA ASN A 206 -4.39 -48.92 -21.50
C ASN A 206 -3.13 -49.77 -21.23
N SER A 207 -2.77 -50.06 -19.97
CA SER A 207 -1.63 -50.91 -19.63
C SER A 207 -2.06 -52.18 -18.91
N ASP A 208 -1.48 -53.33 -19.28
CA ASP A 208 -1.78 -54.65 -18.72
C ASP A 208 -1.05 -54.90 -17.37
N GLY A 209 -0.85 -53.85 -16.57
CA GLY A 209 -0.09 -53.87 -15.32
C GLY A 209 -0.20 -52.57 -14.51
N ALA A 210 0.20 -52.63 -13.23
CA ALA A 210 0.12 -51.50 -12.29
C ALA A 210 1.10 -50.37 -12.68
N ASN A 211 0.59 -49.30 -13.28
CA ASN A 211 1.37 -48.08 -13.53
C ASN A 211 1.58 -47.31 -12.23
N ALA A 212 2.84 -47.18 -11.80
CA ALA A 212 3.23 -46.31 -10.70
C ALA A 212 3.61 -44.92 -11.22
N PHE A 213 3.01 -43.88 -10.65
CA PHE A 213 3.34 -42.48 -10.95
C PHE A 213 4.20 -41.90 -9.83
N ARG A 214 5.25 -41.16 -10.18
CA ARG A 214 5.96 -40.35 -9.19
C ARG A 214 5.13 -39.11 -8.90
N LEU A 215 4.96 -38.81 -7.62
CA LEU A 215 4.20 -37.63 -7.19
C LEU A 215 4.80 -36.32 -7.75
N ALA A 216 6.12 -36.26 -7.90
CA ALA A 216 6.81 -35.12 -8.49
C ALA A 216 6.38 -34.87 -9.95
N ASP A 217 6.18 -35.93 -10.74
CA ASP A 217 5.78 -35.80 -12.15
C ASP A 217 4.33 -35.32 -12.25
N LEU A 218 3.45 -35.83 -11.39
CA LEU A 218 2.06 -35.36 -11.30
C LEU A 218 1.97 -33.89 -10.85
N SER A 219 2.80 -33.47 -9.90
CA SER A 219 2.90 -32.07 -9.47
C SER A 219 3.31 -31.15 -10.63
N ASN A 220 4.37 -31.53 -11.37
CA ASN A 220 4.82 -30.77 -12.54
C ASN A 220 3.75 -30.68 -13.63
N MET A 221 3.01 -31.77 -13.87
CA MET A 221 1.92 -31.80 -14.84
C MET A 221 0.76 -30.90 -14.41
N TYR A 222 0.42 -30.88 -13.11
CA TYR A 222 -0.58 -29.99 -12.55
C TYR A 222 -0.19 -28.52 -12.69
N GLU A 223 1.04 -28.16 -12.33
CA GLU A 223 1.55 -26.79 -12.46
C GLU A 223 1.59 -26.32 -13.92
N LYS A 224 1.98 -27.20 -14.84
CA LYS A 224 1.98 -26.91 -16.28
C LYS A 224 0.56 -26.71 -16.82
N LYS A 225 -0.40 -27.56 -16.42
CA LYS A 225 -1.80 -27.47 -16.86
C LYS A 225 -2.52 -26.25 -16.29
N SER A 226 -2.36 -25.98 -15.00
CA SER A 226 -2.93 -24.80 -14.33
C SER A 226 -2.38 -23.48 -14.86
N SER A 227 -1.13 -23.46 -15.32
CA SER A 227 -0.52 -22.28 -15.96
C SER A 227 -0.96 -22.07 -17.42
N ALA A 228 -1.44 -23.12 -18.10
CA ALA A 228 -1.88 -23.06 -19.50
C ALA A 228 -3.34 -22.60 -19.66
N ILE A 229 -4.12 -22.56 -18.57
CA ILE A 229 -5.54 -22.18 -18.54
C ILE A 229 -5.73 -20.68 -18.21
N LYS A 230 -4.66 -20.00 -17.77
CA LYS A 230 -4.62 -18.55 -17.51
C LYS A 230 -4.44 -17.74 -18.80
#